data_AF-A0A7J2RFZ5-F1
#
_entry.id   AF-A0A7J2RFZ5-F1
#
_cell.length_a   1.000
_cell.length_b   1.000
_cell.length_c   1.000
_cell.angle_alpha   90.00
_cell.angle_beta   90.00
_cell.angle_gamma   90.00
#
_symmetry.space_group_name_H-M   'P 1'
#
loop_
_entity.id
_entity.type
_entity.pdbx_description
1 polymer ?
#
loop_
_entity_poly.entity_id
_entity_poly.type
_entity_poly.pdbx_seq_one_letter_code
_entity_poly.pdbx_strand_id
1 'polypeptide(L)' 'MRKKSLLEKFRSSRKAQAGVMGLIFLVILIVGVGIPLTQQVIDTSNLSGITATVVGFIPVFLALAVLAAAARMSGLTGGG' A
#
# COMPACT_ATOMS: atom_id res chain seq x y z
N MET A 1 -37.46 15.73 -4.10
CA MET A 1 -36.02 16.13 -4.10
C MET A 1 -35.07 15.24 -3.27
N ARG A 2 -35.51 14.41 -2.30
CA ARG A 2 -34.62 13.62 -1.42
C ARG A 2 -33.83 12.43 -2.05
N LYS A 3 -34.22 11.93 -3.23
CA LYS A 3 -33.57 10.75 -3.83
C LYS A 3 -32.15 11.01 -4.36
N LYS A 4 -31.82 12.27 -4.69
CA LYS A 4 -30.50 12.63 -5.24
C LYS A 4 -29.38 12.53 -4.19
N SER A 5 -29.64 12.91 -2.93
CA SER A 5 -28.59 12.88 -1.89
C SER A 5 -28.19 11.47 -1.46
N LEU A 6 -29.10 10.49 -1.54
CA LEU A 6 -28.77 9.09 -1.28
C LEU A 6 -27.84 8.53 -2.36
N LEU A 7 -28.13 8.80 -3.63
CA LEU A 7 -27.32 8.32 -4.75
C LEU A 7 -25.90 8.91 -4.72
N GLU A 8 -25.74 10.17 -4.33
CA GLU A 8 -24.42 10.77 -4.12
C GLU A 8 -23.65 10.11 -2.98
N LYS A 9 -24.32 9.82 -1.85
CA LYS A 9 -23.69 9.12 -0.71
C LYS A 9 -23.22 7.71 -1.11
N PHE A 10 -24.03 6.98 -1.87
CA PHE A 10 -23.66 5.65 -2.39
C PHE A 10 -22.53 5.71 -3.42
N ARG A 11 -22.47 6.75 -4.26
CA ARG A 11 -21.39 6.94 -5.23
C ARG A 11 -20.08 7.33 -4.55
N SER A 12 -20.14 8.18 -3.54
CA SER A 12 -18.97 8.56 -2.71
C SER A 12 -18.39 7.35 -1.96
N SER A 13 -19.25 6.55 -1.32
CA SER A 13 -18.85 5.33 -0.61
C SER A 13 -18.17 4.31 -1.54
N ARG A 14 -18.71 4.11 -2.77
CA ARG A 14 -18.07 3.24 -3.77
C ARG A 14 -16.71 3.74 -4.25
N LYS A 15 -16.53 5.06 -4.42
CA LYS A 15 -15.23 5.64 -4.79
C LYS A 15 -14.18 5.44 -3.69
N ALA A 16 -14.57 5.66 -2.44
CA ALA A 16 -13.70 5.39 -1.28
C ALA A 16 -13.30 3.91 -1.22
N GLN A 17 -14.26 2.99 -1.42
CA GLN A 17 -14.01 1.55 -1.41
C GLN A 17 -13.09 1.09 -2.56
N ALA A 18 -13.25 1.66 -3.76
CA ALA A 18 -12.37 1.38 -4.90
C ALA A 18 -10.93 1.85 -4.65
N GLY A 19 -10.75 3.00 -3.98
CA GLY A 19 -9.42 3.50 -3.59
C GLY A 19 -8.71 2.59 -2.58
N VAL A 20 -9.44 2.13 -1.56
CA VAL A 20 -8.88 1.20 -0.55
C VAL A 20 -8.49 -0.14 -1.17
N MET A 21 -9.34 -0.69 -2.05
CA MET A 21 -9.00 -1.93 -2.75
C MET A 21 -7.77 -1.77 -3.64
N GLY A 22 -7.67 -0.68 -4.40
CA GLY A 22 -6.48 -0.39 -5.21
C GLY A 22 -5.19 -0.31 -4.38
N LEU A 23 -5.27 0.29 -3.19
CA LEU A 23 -4.15 0.38 -2.26
C LEU A 23 -3.71 -0.99 -1.73
N ILE A 24 -4.66 -1.86 -1.38
CA ILE A 24 -4.37 -3.22 -0.91
C ILE A 24 -3.65 -4.01 -2.01
N PHE A 25 -4.15 -3.96 -3.25
CA PHE A 25 -3.50 -4.62 -4.39
C PHE A 25 -2.07 -4.10 -4.61
N LEU A 26 -1.87 -2.78 -4.55
CA LEU A 26 -0.55 -2.17 -4.70
C LEU A 26 0.44 -2.69 -3.65
N VAL A 27 0.03 -2.71 -2.38
CA VAL A 27 0.86 -3.22 -1.27
C VAL A 27 1.22 -4.69 -1.47
N ILE A 28 0.24 -5.51 -1.87
CA ILE A 28 0.47 -6.94 -2.13
C ILE A 28 1.48 -7.13 -3.27
N LEU A 29 1.40 -6.34 -4.34
CA LEU A 29 2.36 -6.43 -5.45
C LEU A 29 3.79 -6.05 -5.02
N ILE A 30 3.93 -4.98 -4.22
CA ILE A 30 5.23 -4.56 -3.69
C ILE A 30 5.85 -5.66 -2.84
N VAL A 31 5.09 -6.23 -1.92
CA VAL A 31 5.60 -7.28 -1.02
C VAL A 31 5.83 -8.59 -1.78
N GLY A 32 4.89 -8.99 -2.63
CA GLY A 32 4.92 -10.23 -3.39
C GLY A 32 6.11 -10.33 -4.35
N VAL A 33 6.50 -9.22 -4.98
CA VAL A 33 7.70 -9.17 -5.84
C VAL A 33 8.95 -8.77 -5.05
N GLY A 34 8.81 -7.90 -4.06
CA GLY A 34 9.94 -7.38 -3.29
C GLY A 34 10.64 -8.44 -2.44
N ILE A 35 9.88 -9.34 -1.79
CA ILE A 35 10.47 -10.43 -0.99
C ILE A 35 11.42 -11.30 -1.83
N PRO A 36 11.00 -11.94 -2.95
CA PRO A 36 11.89 -12.81 -3.70
C PRO A 36 13.10 -12.06 -4.29
N LEU A 37 12.95 -10.79 -4.67
CA LEU A 37 14.08 -9.97 -5.13
C LEU A 37 15.10 -9.73 -4.00
N THR A 38 14.64 -9.39 -2.80
CA THR A 38 15.56 -9.20 -1.67
C THR A 38 16.25 -10.49 -1.26
N GLN A 39 15.58 -11.64 -1.34
CA GLN A 39 16.22 -12.92 -1.08
C GLN A 39 17.30 -13.23 -2.12
N GLN A 40 17.04 -13.00 -3.40
CA GLN A 40 18.08 -13.14 -4.44
C GLN A 40 19.29 -12.24 -4.18
N VAL A 41 19.09 -11.00 -3.71
CA VAL A 41 20.19 -10.10 -3.37
C VAL A 41 20.99 -10.61 -2.17
N ILE A 42 20.31 -11.10 -1.13
CA ILE A 42 20.94 -11.68 0.06
C ILE A 42 21.81 -12.89 -0.34
N ASP A 43 21.25 -13.80 -1.13
CA ASP A 43 21.92 -15.03 -1.56
C ASP A 43 23.10 -14.72 -2.49
N THR A 44 22.91 -13.86 -3.49
CA THR A 44 23.95 -13.51 -4.48
C THR A 44 25.10 -12.74 -3.84
N SER A 45 24.81 -11.91 -2.84
CA SER A 45 25.80 -11.07 -2.17
C SER A 45 26.40 -11.73 -0.92
N ASN A 46 26.01 -12.97 -0.63
CA ASN A 46 26.40 -13.73 0.56
C ASN A 46 26.21 -12.92 1.86
N LEU A 47 25.11 -12.18 1.94
CA LEU A 47 24.78 -11.39 3.11
C LEU A 47 24.28 -12.30 4.22
N SER A 48 24.79 -12.12 5.43
CA SER A 48 24.40 -12.92 6.58
C SER A 48 24.19 -12.05 7.83
N GLY A 49 23.60 -12.66 8.86
CA GLY A 49 23.36 -11.99 10.14
C GLY A 49 22.44 -10.78 10.03
N ILE A 50 22.74 -9.72 10.78
CA ILE A 50 21.88 -8.53 10.90
C ILE A 50 21.71 -7.82 9.55
N THR A 51 22.73 -7.81 8.70
CA THR A 51 22.67 -7.16 7.39
C THR A 51 21.62 -7.80 6.49
N ALA A 52 21.52 -9.14 6.47
CA ALA A 52 20.48 -9.84 5.74
C ALA A 52 19.08 -9.51 6.28
N THR A 53 18.95 -9.42 7.59
CA THR A 53 17.68 -9.05 8.25
C THR A 53 17.22 -7.64 7.86
N VAL A 54 18.13 -6.66 7.85
CA VAL A 54 17.81 -5.27 7.45
C VAL A 54 17.37 -5.21 5.99
N VAL A 55 18.08 -5.90 5.09
CA VAL A 55 17.71 -5.96 3.67
C VAL A 55 16.36 -6.65 3.47
N GLY A 56 16.08 -7.72 4.21
CA GLY A 56 14.81 -8.43 4.18
C GLY A 56 13.61 -7.57 4.62
N PHE A 57 13.81 -6.52 5.42
CA PHE A 57 12.74 -5.60 5.81
C PHE A 57 12.47 -4.48 4.80
N ILE A 58 13.35 -4.25 3.81
CA ILE A 58 13.18 -3.19 2.80
C ILE A 58 11.81 -3.25 2.09
N PRO A 59 11.32 -4.43 1.62
CA PRO A 59 10.03 -4.51 0.93
C PRO A 59 8.87 -4.11 1.84
N VAL A 60 8.96 -4.47 3.13
CA VAL A 60 7.94 -4.14 4.13
C VAL A 60 7.94 -2.63 4.42
N PHE A 61 9.10 -2.01 4.58
CA PHE A 61 9.18 -0.56 4.78
C PHE A 61 8.68 0.23 3.57
N LEU A 62 8.96 -0.23 2.34
CA LEU A 62 8.40 0.36 1.13
C LEU A 62 6.88 0.26 1.09
N ALA A 63 6.33 -0.91 1.42
CA ALA A 63 4.88 -1.10 1.53
C ALA A 63 4.25 -0.16 2.57
N LEU A 64 4.88 0.01 3.74
CA LEU A 64 4.43 0.93 4.77
C LEU A 64 4.53 2.39 4.34
N ALA A 65 5.57 2.78 3.62
CA ALA A 65 5.72 4.14 3.09
C ALA A 65 4.60 4.47 2.08
N VAL A 66 4.25 3.51 1.21
CA VAL A 66 3.13 3.65 0.27
C VAL A 66 1.80 3.73 1.02
N LEU A 67 1.59 2.90 2.04
CA LEU A 67 0.39 2.96 2.88
C LEU A 67 0.27 4.29 3.61
N ALA A 68 1.36 4.82 4.17
CA ALA A 68 1.38 6.12 4.84
C ALA A 68 1.13 7.29 3.86
N ALA A 69 1.72 7.23 2.66
CA ALA A 69 1.48 8.21 1.60
C ALA A 69 0.02 8.18 1.13
N ALA A 70 -0.54 6.99 0.94
CA ALA A 70 -1.94 6.81 0.58
C ALA A 70 -2.89 7.26 1.71
N ALA A 71 -2.53 7.03 2.97
CA ALA A 71 -3.29 7.55 4.11
C ALA A 71 -3.28 9.08 4.16
N ARG A 72 -2.16 9.74 3.83
CA ARG A 72 -2.14 11.22 3.68
C ARG A 72 -3.00 11.69 2.51
N MET A 73 -3.00 10.97 1.39
CA MET A 73 -3.81 11.30 0.22
C MET A 73 -5.31 11.05 0.44
N SER A 74 -5.66 10.00 1.19
CA SER A 74 -7.05 9.62 1.51
C SER A 74 -7.60 10.33 2.75
N GLY A 75 -6.73 10.84 3.63
CA GLY A 75 -7.09 11.58 4.85
C GLY A 75 -7.45 13.05 4.62
N LEU A 76 -7.31 13.57 3.38
CA LEU A 76 -7.62 14.97 3.04
C LEU A 76 -8.84 15.14 2.12
N THR A 77 -9.47 14.07 1.62
CA THR A 77 -10.69 14.17 0.80
C THR A 77 -11.97 14.43 1.61
N GLY A 78 -11.84 14.83 2.88
CA GLY A 78 -12.92 15.34 3.74
C GLY A 78 -12.78 16.82 4.12
N GLY A 79 -11.79 17.55 3.58
CA GLY A 79 -11.62 18.99 3.77
C GLY A 79 -11.50 19.70 2.44
N GLY A 80 -12.64 20.09 1.87
CA GLY A 80 -12.77 20.78 0.59
C GLY A 80 -14.19 20.67 0.04
#